data_AF-A0AAP6EIF5-F1
#
_entry.id   AF-A0AAP6EIF5-F1
#
_cell.length_a   1.000
_cell.length_b   1.000
_cell.length_c   1.000
_cell.angle_alpha   90.00
_cell.angle_beta   90.00
_cell.angle_gamma   90.00
#
_symmetry.space_group_name_H-M   'P 1'
#
loop_
_entity.id
_entity.type
_entity.pdbx_description
1 polymer ?
#
loop_
_entity_poly.entity_id
_entity_poly.type
_entity_poly.pdbx_seq_one_letter_code
_entity_poly.pdbx_strand_id
1 'polypeptide(L)' 'MSRRGRNEWLAGLLAEGRWSAGQLAHAVNTRGAAHGMTLRYDRSSVAHWLSGS' A
#
# COMPACT_ATOMS: atom_id res chain seq x y z
N MET A 1 19.01 12.01 5.58
CA MET A 1 17.61 11.62 5.30
C MET A 1 17.52 11.29 3.82
N SER A 2 17.71 10.03 3.46
CA SER A 2 17.57 9.60 2.05
C SER A 2 16.13 9.84 1.64
N ARG A 3 15.92 10.81 0.76
CA ARG A 3 14.61 11.13 0.18
C ARG A 3 14.20 9.90 -0.63
N ARG A 4 13.59 8.91 0.01
CA ARG A 4 12.93 7.80 -0.67
C ARG A 4 11.91 8.47 -1.57
N GLY A 5 12.19 8.49 -2.87
CA GLY A 5 11.33 9.14 -3.84
C GLY A 5 9.92 8.56 -3.76
N ARG A 6 8.93 9.30 -4.26
CA ARG A 6 7.57 8.78 -4.39
C ARG A 6 7.62 7.42 -5.08
N ASN A 7 6.84 6.46 -4.59
CA ASN A 7 6.77 5.12 -5.16
C ASN A 7 5.86 5.14 -6.40
N GLU A 8 6.41 5.67 -7.50
CA GLU A 8 5.70 5.82 -8.78
C GLU A 8 5.31 4.46 -9.39
N TRP A 9 6.10 3.42 -9.12
CA TRP A 9 5.77 2.05 -9.52
C TRP A 9 4.51 1.53 -8.84
N LEU A 10 4.39 1.69 -7.52
CA LEU A 10 3.18 1.32 -6.79
C LEU A 10 1.98 2.14 -7.27
N ALA A 11 2.18 3.43 -7.55
CA ALA A 11 1.12 4.27 -8.12
C ALA A 11 0.65 3.76 -9.49
N GLY A 12 1.59 3.34 -10.36
CA GLY A 12 1.28 2.73 -11.66
C GLY A 12 0.46 1.45 -11.53
N LEU A 13 0.87 0.53 -10.65
CA LEU A 13 0.14 -0.72 -10.41
C LEU A 13 -1.28 -0.49 -9.88
N LEU A 14 -1.47 0.51 -9.01
CA LEU A 14 -2.80 0.89 -8.54
C LEU A 14 -3.68 1.43 -9.68
N ALA A 15 -3.11 2.25 -10.57
CA ALA A 15 -3.82 2.78 -11.71
C ALA A 15 -4.18 1.68 -12.72
N GLU A 16 -3.24 0.80 -13.06
CA GLU A 16 -3.44 -0.34 -13.96
C GLU A 16 -4.51 -1.30 -13.43
N GLY A 17 -4.45 -1.62 -12.14
CA GLY A 17 -5.45 -2.47 -11.48
C GLY A 17 -6.78 -1.76 -11.20
N ARG A 18 -6.87 -0.44 -11.40
CA ARG A 18 -7.98 0.42 -10.94
C ARG A 18 -8.28 0.24 -9.46
N TRP A 19 -7.24 0.09 -8.65
CA TRP A 19 -7.33 -0.07 -7.21
C TRP A 19 -7.19 1.26 -6.49
N SER A 20 -8.07 1.49 -5.53
CA SER A 20 -7.88 2.54 -4.53
C SER A 20 -6.88 2.10 -3.46
N ALA A 21 -6.28 3.08 -2.78
CA ALA A 21 -5.43 2.83 -1.62
C ALA A 21 -6.13 2.01 -0.51
N GLY A 22 -7.43 2.21 -0.30
CA GLY A 22 -8.19 1.40 0.66
C GLY A 22 -8.33 -0.07 0.24
N GLN A 23 -8.56 -0.33 -1.05
CA GLN A 23 -8.61 -1.70 -1.59
C GLN A 23 -7.26 -2.40 -1.48
N LEU A 24 -6.16 -1.69 -1.76
CA LEU A 24 -4.82 -2.23 -1.55
C LEU A 24 -4.59 -2.57 -0.07
N ALA A 25 -4.88 -1.64 0.85
CA ALA A 25 -4.72 -1.87 2.28
C ALA A 25 -5.49 -3.11 2.75
N HIS A 26 -6.75 -3.23 2.32
CA HIS A 26 -7.57 -4.39 2.61
C HIS A 26 -6.97 -5.70 2.06
N ALA A 27 -6.54 -5.70 0.79
CA ALA A 27 -5.93 -6.89 0.18
C ALA A 27 -4.63 -7.31 0.88
N VAL A 28 -3.80 -6.34 1.30
CA VAL A 28 -2.58 -6.61 2.07
C VAL A 28 -2.94 -7.19 3.44
N ASN A 29 -3.92 -6.63 4.14
CA ASN A 29 -4.35 -7.14 5.44
C ASN A 29 -4.91 -8.56 5.34
N THR A 30 -5.74 -8.84 4.34
CA THR A 30 -6.31 -10.18 4.10
C THR A 30 -5.22 -11.19 3.79
N ARG A 31 -4.24 -10.83 2.95
CA ARG A 31 -3.07 -11.70 2.69
C ARG A 31 -2.22 -11.92 3.93
N GLY A 32 -1.98 -10.86 4.72
CA GLY A 32 -1.28 -10.97 6.00
C GLY A 32 -1.96 -11.95 6.93
N ALA A 33 -3.28 -11.82 7.09
CA ALA A 33 -4.07 -12.72 7.94
C ALA A 33 -3.99 -14.18 7.46
N ALA A 34 -4.01 -14.42 6.14
CA ALA A 34 -3.82 -15.75 5.57
C ALA A 34 -2.44 -16.37 5.88
N HIS A 35 -1.42 -15.52 6.11
CA HIS A 35 -0.09 -15.93 6.56
C HIS A 35 0.10 -15.87 8.08
N GLY A 36 -0.98 -15.69 8.86
CA GLY A 36 -0.91 -15.61 10.32
C GLY A 36 -0.40 -14.26 10.86
N MET A 37 -0.33 -13.23 10.01
CA MET A 37 0.07 -11.88 10.39
C MET A 37 -1.15 -10.96 10.55
N THR A 38 -1.32 -10.40 11.75
CA THR A 38 -2.36 -9.38 11.97
C THR A 38 -1.85 -8.01 11.52
N LEU A 39 -2.20 -7.64 10.29
CA LEU A 39 -1.90 -6.33 9.72
C LEU A 39 -3.12 -5.40 9.84
N ARG A 40 -2.88 -4.13 10.17
CA ARG A 40 -3.92 -3.08 10.31
C ARG A 40 -3.61 -1.88 9.42
N TYR A 41 -3.22 -2.15 8.18
CA TYR A 41 -2.99 -1.06 7.23
C TYR A 41 -4.31 -0.43 6.80
N ASP A 42 -4.25 0.88 6.59
CA ASP A 42 -5.35 1.70 6.13
C ASP A 42 -4.93 2.52 4.91
N ARG A 43 -5.82 3.40 4.46
CA ARG A 43 -5.53 4.30 3.34
C ARG A 43 -4.31 5.19 3.59
N SER A 44 -4.11 5.64 4.82
CA SER A 44 -2.99 6.50 5.22
C SER A 44 -1.65 5.78 5.14
N SER A 45 -1.64 4.51 5.54
CA SER A 45 -0.48 3.62 5.41
C SER A 45 -0.04 3.51 3.95
N VAL A 46 -0.99 3.31 3.03
CA VAL A 46 -0.70 3.27 1.59
C VAL A 46 -0.24 4.62 1.07
N ALA A 47 -0.80 5.73 1.55
CA ALA A 47 -0.34 7.07 1.19
C ALA A 47 1.13 7.28 1.58
N HIS A 48 1.55 6.79 2.75
CA HIS A 48 2.95 6.80 3.18
C HIS A 48 3.86 5.93 2.28
N TRP A 49 3.38 4.76 1.83
CA TRP A 49 4.13 3.93 0.88
C TRP A 49 4.32 4.64 -0.46
N LEU A 50 3.32 5.40 -0.91
CA LEU A 50 3.35 6.18 -2.14
C LEU A 50 4.24 7.42 -2.02
N SER A 51 4.22 8.11 -0.89
CA SER A 51 5.05 9.31 -0.67
C SER A 51 6.50 8.98 -0.29
N GLY A 52 6.77 7.76 0.17
CA GLY A 52 8.10 7.32 0.62
C GLY A 52 8.50 7.91 1.96
N SER A 53 7.53 8.24 2.84
CA SER A 53 7.79 8.81 4.18
C SER A 53 8.24 7.74 5.18
#